data_AF-A0A2J8LZY5-F1
#
_entry.id   AF-A0A2J8LZY5-F1
#
_cell.length_a   1.000
_cell.length_b   1.000
_cell.length_c   1.000
_cell.angle_alpha   90.00
_cell.angle_beta   90.00
_cell.angle_gamma   90.00
#
_symmetry.space_group_name_H-M   'P 1'
#
loop_
_entity.id
_entity.type
_entity.pdbx_description
1 polymer ?
#
loop_
_entity_poly.entity_id
_entity_poly.type
_entity_poly.pdbx_seq_one_letter_code
_entity_poly.pdbx_strand_id
1 'polypeptide(L)'
;TGAGVFPGSQFVPGVRSIAEFLAKSKSEETQEEVQVLLDSLVHGNPKYQNQVYKGLIALLPCESPKAQQLSLQTLRTAQPIIGTTHPSIVDCVLKVLGTMHLEVQYEAIELIKDLVGYDVRQALLKGLVALLIPSVKETSKLQAKILSAHPQPADVFAAGRGR
;
A
#
# COMPACT_ATOMS: atom_id res chain seq x y z
N THR A 1 -19.97 9.55 0.43
CA THR A 1 -20.55 8.73 1.50
C THR A 1 -19.82 7.40 1.48
N GLY A 2 -19.08 7.07 2.55
CA GLY A 2 -18.23 5.89 2.58
C GLY A 2 -17.11 6.02 3.62
N ALA A 3 -17.47 6.33 4.87
CA ALA A 3 -16.52 6.28 5.97
C ALA A 3 -16.27 4.80 6.29
N GLY A 4 -15.10 4.28 5.92
CA GLY A 4 -14.64 2.97 6.34
C GLY A 4 -14.53 2.94 7.86
N VAL A 5 -15.47 2.24 8.50
CA VAL A 5 -15.45 1.99 9.94
C VAL A 5 -14.39 0.92 10.20
N PHE A 6 -13.27 1.32 10.79
CA PHE A 6 -12.25 0.40 11.29
C PHE A 6 -12.73 -0.29 12.57
N PRO A 7 -12.80 -1.63 12.63
CA PRO A 7 -13.31 -2.33 13.80
C PRO A 7 -12.26 -2.47 14.91
N GLY A 8 -12.70 -2.30 16.16
CA GLY A 8 -12.19 -3.06 17.31
C GLY A 8 -11.00 -2.50 18.12
N SER A 9 -11.32 -1.66 19.11
CA SER A 9 -10.81 -1.64 20.49
C SER A 9 -9.33 -1.94 20.79
N GLN A 10 -8.53 -0.87 20.99
CA GLN A 10 -7.73 -0.56 22.21
C GLN A 10 -6.64 0.50 21.88
N PHE A 11 -7.07 1.65 21.38
CA PHE A 11 -6.21 2.80 21.11
C PHE A 11 -6.55 3.93 22.08
N VAL A 12 -5.56 4.69 22.56
CA VAL A 12 -5.90 6.01 23.12
C VAL A 12 -6.45 6.87 21.97
N PRO A 13 -7.53 7.65 22.17
CA PRO A 13 -8.19 8.41 21.10
C PRO A 13 -7.21 9.29 20.29
N GLY A 14 -6.16 9.81 20.93
CA GLY A 14 -5.20 10.73 20.31
C GLY A 14 -4.41 10.14 19.14
N VAL A 15 -3.75 8.99 19.31
CA VAL A 15 -2.90 8.40 18.25
C VAL A 15 -3.73 8.06 17.01
N ARG A 16 -4.95 7.55 17.22
CA ARG A 16 -5.88 7.27 16.12
C ARG A 16 -6.28 8.55 15.40
N SER A 17 -6.62 9.62 16.11
CA SER A 17 -6.99 10.89 15.49
C SER A 17 -5.84 11.46 14.64
N ILE A 18 -4.60 11.34 15.12
CA ILE A 18 -3.40 11.76 14.37
C ILE A 18 -3.24 10.92 13.09
N ALA A 19 -3.35 9.60 13.21
CA ALA A 19 -3.30 8.68 12.08
C ALA A 19 -4.42 8.95 11.05
N GLU A 20 -5.66 9.14 11.50
CA GLU A 20 -6.78 9.49 10.62
C GLU A 20 -6.57 10.84 9.93
N PHE A 21 -5.96 11.80 10.63
CA PHE A 21 -5.65 13.10 10.08
C PHE A 21 -4.60 13.01 8.96
N LEU A 22 -3.59 12.14 9.10
CA LEU A 22 -2.65 11.82 8.02
C LEU A 22 -3.36 11.36 6.74
N ALA A 23 -4.33 10.45 6.86
CA ALA A 23 -5.07 9.92 5.71
C ALA A 23 -6.09 10.90 5.10
N LYS A 24 -6.64 11.84 5.87
CA LYS A 24 -7.70 12.75 5.43
C LYS A 24 -7.18 14.12 4.99
N SER A 25 -5.97 14.50 5.41
CA SER A 25 -5.38 15.79 5.04
C SER A 25 -5.19 15.90 3.52
N LYS A 26 -5.39 17.12 3.01
CA LYS A 26 -5.14 17.47 1.60
C LYS A 26 -3.80 18.18 1.39
N SER A 27 -3.15 18.59 2.48
CA SER A 27 -1.87 19.29 2.46
C SER A 27 -0.74 18.30 2.73
N GLU A 28 0.18 18.17 1.78
CA GLU A 28 1.35 17.29 1.93
C GLU A 28 2.28 17.77 3.05
N GLU A 29 2.49 19.08 3.18
CA GLU A 29 3.27 19.68 4.28
C GLU A 29 2.71 19.27 5.64
N THR A 30 1.39 19.36 5.80
CA THR A 30 0.72 18.93 7.03
C THR A 30 0.83 17.42 7.25
N GLN A 31 0.80 16.62 6.18
CA GLN A 31 1.02 15.17 6.30
C GLN A 31 2.43 14.85 6.78
N GLU A 32 3.44 15.59 6.32
CA GLU A 32 4.83 15.45 6.76
C GLU A 32 5.01 15.83 8.24
N GLU A 33 4.42 16.93 8.69
CA GLU A 33 4.44 17.31 10.12
C GLU A 33 3.80 16.24 11.02
N VAL A 34 2.67 15.68 10.56
CA VAL A 34 1.97 14.59 11.26
C VAL A 34 2.81 13.33 11.30
N GLN A 35 3.54 13.04 10.23
CA GLN A 35 4.47 11.92 10.17
C GLN A 35 5.60 12.09 11.20
N VAL A 36 6.21 13.27 11.29
CA VAL A 36 7.25 13.58 12.27
C VAL A 36 6.74 13.41 13.70
N LEU A 37 5.49 13.80 13.96
CA LEU A 37 4.86 13.59 15.26
C LEU A 37 4.68 12.10 15.59
N LEU A 38 4.20 11.30 14.63
CA LEU A 38 4.04 9.85 14.81
C LEU A 38 5.39 9.16 15.04
N ASP A 39 6.42 9.55 14.30
CA ASP A 39 7.78 9.04 14.46
C ASP A 39 8.34 9.39 15.85
N SER A 40 8.15 10.65 16.29
CA SER A 40 8.55 11.10 17.63
C SER A 40 7.84 10.33 18.74
N LEU A 41 6.57 9.95 18.56
CA LEU A 41 5.83 9.16 19.54
C LEU A 41 6.35 7.73 19.66
N VAL A 42 6.77 7.12 18.54
CA VAL A 42 7.37 5.78 18.52
C VAL A 42 8.72 5.79 19.25
N HIS A 43 9.57 6.77 18.95
CA HIS A 43 10.91 6.85 19.53
C HIS A 43 10.88 7.34 21.00
N GLY A 44 9.97 8.25 21.34
CA GLY A 44 9.95 8.92 22.64
C GLY A 44 9.23 8.15 23.76
N ASN A 45 8.28 7.26 23.44
CA ASN A 45 7.48 6.60 24.47
C ASN A 45 7.04 5.16 24.10
N PRO A 46 7.54 4.13 24.82
CA PRO A 46 7.16 2.73 24.59
C PRO A 46 5.66 2.44 24.67
N LYS A 47 4.90 3.22 25.44
CA LYS A 47 3.44 3.06 25.56
C LYS A 47 2.71 3.29 24.24
N TYR A 48 3.25 4.14 23.36
CA TYR A 48 2.61 4.50 22.10
C TYR A 48 3.10 3.66 20.91
N GLN A 49 4.26 3.03 20.99
CA GLN A 49 4.87 2.26 19.89
C GLN A 49 3.91 1.28 19.21
N ASN A 50 3.35 0.34 19.98
CA ASN A 50 2.43 -0.67 19.46
C ASN A 50 1.13 -0.05 18.90
N GLN A 51 0.68 1.08 19.47
CA GLN A 51 -0.51 1.76 18.98
C GLN A 51 -0.23 2.50 17.68
N VAL A 52 0.86 3.26 17.60
CA VAL A 52 1.26 3.94 16.37
C VAL A 52 1.44 2.92 15.25
N TYR A 53 2.14 1.82 15.51
CA TYR A 53 2.36 0.76 14.53
C TYR A 53 1.07 0.13 14.00
N LYS A 54 0.15 -0.29 14.89
CA LYS A 54 -1.15 -0.82 14.45
C LYS A 54 -1.98 0.24 13.71
N GLY A 55 -1.88 1.50 14.13
CA GLY A 55 -2.53 2.63 13.47
C GLY A 55 -2.02 2.82 12.04
N LEU A 56 -0.71 2.84 11.85
CA LEU A 56 -0.06 2.97 10.55
C LEU A 56 -0.42 1.82 9.60
N ILE A 57 -0.44 0.57 10.09
CA ILE A 57 -0.91 -0.58 9.28
C ILE A 57 -2.36 -0.36 8.83
N ALA A 58 -3.23 0.11 9.73
CA ALA A 58 -4.63 0.40 9.40
C ALA A 58 -4.79 1.55 8.39
N LEU A 59 -3.78 2.42 8.23
CA LEU A 59 -3.78 3.48 7.22
C LEU A 59 -3.32 3.00 5.84
N LEU A 60 -2.59 1.90 5.72
CA LEU A 60 -2.09 1.43 4.41
C LEU A 60 -3.17 1.27 3.33
N PRO A 61 -4.43 0.91 3.64
CA PRO A 61 -5.51 0.90 2.64
C PRO A 61 -6.07 2.28 2.24
N CYS A 62 -5.49 3.41 2.65
CA CYS A 62 -6.03 4.74 2.36
C CYS A 62 -5.86 5.16 0.90
N GLU A 63 -6.67 6.13 0.46
CA GLU A 63 -6.70 6.59 -0.94
C GLU A 63 -5.57 7.57 -1.29
N SER A 64 -4.95 8.21 -0.30
CA SER A 64 -3.87 9.19 -0.51
C SER A 64 -2.51 8.48 -0.68
N PRO A 65 -1.85 8.57 -1.85
CA PRO A 65 -0.54 7.94 -2.05
C PRO A 65 0.53 8.48 -1.11
N LYS A 66 0.54 9.80 -0.88
CA LYS A 66 1.46 10.44 0.06
C LYS A 66 1.26 9.93 1.48
N ALA A 67 0.02 9.80 1.96
CA ALA A 67 -0.25 9.24 3.28
C ALA A 67 0.20 7.76 3.38
N GLN A 68 0.02 6.96 2.32
CA GLN A 68 0.52 5.57 2.29
C GLN A 68 2.04 5.55 2.37
N GLN A 69 2.74 6.35 1.56
CA GLN A 69 4.20 6.47 1.56
C GLN A 69 4.73 6.83 2.95
N LEU A 70 4.22 7.91 3.55
CA LEU A 70 4.63 8.38 4.88
C LEU A 70 4.33 7.33 5.96
N SER A 71 3.22 6.60 5.83
CA SER A 71 2.88 5.51 6.75
C SER A 71 3.86 4.35 6.64
N LEU A 72 4.26 3.95 5.43
CA LEU A 72 5.26 2.90 5.20
C LEU A 72 6.63 3.31 5.71
N GLN A 73 7.06 4.55 5.45
CA GLN A 73 8.33 5.09 5.93
C GLN A 73 8.39 5.04 7.47
N THR A 74 7.31 5.45 8.14
CA THR A 74 7.22 5.41 9.61
C THR A 74 7.14 3.99 10.15
N LEU A 75 6.51 3.06 9.43
CA LEU A 75 6.54 1.64 9.78
C LEU A 75 7.96 1.08 9.74
N ARG A 76 8.77 1.47 8.75
CA ARG A 76 10.17 1.04 8.64
C ARG A 76 11.01 1.52 9.82
N THR A 77 10.88 2.78 10.22
CA THR A 77 11.60 3.32 11.39
C THR A 77 11.11 2.68 12.69
N ALA A 78 9.81 2.42 12.81
CA ALA A 78 9.20 1.83 13.99
C ALA A 78 9.48 0.33 14.15
N GLN A 79 9.61 -0.42 13.04
CA GLN A 79 9.78 -1.87 13.04
C GLN A 79 10.94 -2.39 13.93
N PRO A 80 12.18 -1.88 13.81
CA PRO A 80 13.28 -2.34 14.65
C PRO A 80 13.12 -1.99 16.13
N ILE A 81 12.38 -0.93 16.45
CA ILE A 81 12.12 -0.49 17.82
C ILE A 81 11.10 -1.41 18.49
N ILE A 82 10.07 -1.82 17.75
CA ILE A 82 9.00 -2.68 18.24
C ILE A 82 9.45 -4.13 18.33
N GLY A 83 10.29 -4.58 17.39
CA GLY A 83 10.89 -5.92 17.39
C GLY A 83 9.91 -7.06 17.07
N THR A 84 8.60 -6.82 17.17
CA THR A 84 7.54 -7.78 16.81
C THR A 84 6.75 -7.28 15.61
N THR A 85 6.23 -8.20 14.80
CA THR A 85 5.37 -7.83 13.66
C THR A 85 3.91 -8.17 13.93
N HIS A 86 3.01 -7.38 13.37
CA HIS A 86 1.58 -7.70 13.42
C HIS A 86 1.20 -8.48 12.16
N PRO A 87 0.54 -9.65 12.23
CA PRO A 87 0.29 -10.51 11.06
C PRO A 87 -0.41 -9.81 9.88
N SER A 88 -1.29 -8.84 10.16
CA SER A 88 -1.99 -8.08 9.11
C SER A 88 -1.07 -7.24 8.23
N ILE A 89 0.18 -6.99 8.65
CA ILE A 89 1.14 -6.23 7.84
C ILE A 89 1.40 -6.90 6.50
N VAL A 90 1.39 -8.24 6.46
CA VAL A 90 1.67 -9.04 5.26
C VAL A 90 0.66 -8.72 4.16
N ASP A 91 -0.62 -8.85 4.46
CA ASP A 91 -1.69 -8.58 3.48
C ASP A 91 -1.68 -7.12 3.03
N CYS A 92 -1.40 -6.19 3.96
CA CYS A 92 -1.31 -4.77 3.63
C CYS A 92 -0.15 -4.48 2.67
N VAL A 93 1.08 -4.93 2.94
CA VAL A 93 2.24 -4.64 2.07
C VAL A 93 2.12 -5.31 0.70
N LEU A 94 1.58 -6.54 0.65
CA LEU A 94 1.34 -7.25 -0.61
C LEU A 94 0.30 -6.52 -1.47
N LYS A 95 -0.75 -5.96 -0.85
CA LYS A 95 -1.73 -5.14 -1.57
C LYS A 95 -1.12 -3.84 -2.09
N VAL A 96 -0.24 -3.21 -1.32
CA VAL A 96 0.45 -1.98 -1.71
C VAL A 96 1.38 -2.18 -2.91
N LEU A 97 2.03 -3.35 -3.02
CA LEU A 97 2.83 -3.69 -4.22
C LEU A 97 2.02 -3.66 -5.52
N GLY A 98 0.71 -3.89 -5.44
CA GLY A 98 -0.20 -3.82 -6.61
C GLY A 98 -0.66 -2.41 -6.98
N THR A 99 -0.25 -1.37 -6.25
CA THR A 99 -0.63 0.03 -6.57
C THR A 99 0.11 0.53 -7.81
N MET A 100 -0.35 1.60 -8.46
CA MET A 100 0.36 2.22 -9.59
C MET A 100 1.31 3.35 -9.15
N HIS A 101 1.45 3.58 -7.84
CA HIS A 101 2.24 4.68 -7.29
C HIS A 101 3.65 4.20 -6.96
N LEU A 102 4.64 4.58 -7.78
CA LEU A 102 6.02 4.09 -7.69
C LEU A 102 6.68 4.39 -6.34
N GLU A 103 6.44 5.57 -5.77
CA GLU A 103 6.99 5.94 -4.45
C GLU A 103 6.44 5.05 -3.34
N VAL A 104 5.14 4.73 -3.40
CA VAL A 104 4.49 3.85 -2.42
C VAL A 104 4.97 2.41 -2.59
N GLN A 105 5.11 1.93 -3.84
CA GLN A 105 5.69 0.62 -4.12
C GLN A 105 7.13 0.52 -3.60
N TYR A 106 7.95 1.54 -3.83
CA TYR A 106 9.34 1.57 -3.36
C TYR A 106 9.42 1.42 -1.85
N GLU A 107 8.65 2.21 -1.10
CA GLU A 107 8.62 2.10 0.37
C GLU A 107 8.10 0.74 0.85
N ALA A 108 7.13 0.15 0.15
CA ALA A 108 6.65 -1.19 0.47
C ALA A 108 7.73 -2.26 0.23
N ILE A 109 8.51 -2.16 -0.85
CA ILE A 109 9.63 -3.07 -1.13
C ILE A 109 10.69 -2.97 -0.04
N GLU A 110 11.05 -1.75 0.35
CA GLU A 110 12.03 -1.53 1.40
C GLU A 110 11.54 -2.09 2.75
N LEU A 111 10.27 -1.84 3.12
CA LEU A 111 9.68 -2.44 4.31
C LEU A 111 9.67 -3.98 4.24
N ILE A 112 9.39 -4.56 3.08
CA ILE A 112 9.43 -6.02 2.90
C ILE A 112 10.83 -6.57 3.15
N LYS A 113 11.89 -5.90 2.67
CA LYS A 113 13.28 -6.30 2.94
C LYS A 113 13.56 -6.34 4.44
N ASP A 114 13.10 -5.33 5.17
CA ASP A 114 13.25 -5.27 6.63
C ASP A 114 12.46 -6.40 7.32
N LEU A 115 11.23 -6.67 6.87
CA LEU A 115 10.36 -7.70 7.43
C LEU A 115 10.86 -9.13 7.22
N VAL A 116 11.80 -9.38 6.30
CA VAL A 116 12.43 -10.70 6.14
C VAL A 116 13.12 -11.12 7.44
N GLY A 117 13.58 -10.19 8.28
CA GLY A 117 14.18 -10.50 9.58
C GLY A 117 13.24 -11.12 10.62
N TYR A 118 11.92 -11.12 10.36
CA TYR A 118 10.90 -11.38 11.38
C TYR A 118 10.06 -12.65 11.10
N ASP A 119 9.15 -12.96 12.01
CA ASP A 119 8.27 -14.11 12.04
C ASP A 119 7.27 -14.19 10.87
N VAL A 120 7.02 -13.07 10.18
CA VAL A 120 6.16 -12.99 8.99
C VAL A 120 6.82 -13.45 7.68
N ARG A 121 8.13 -13.75 7.68
CA ARG A 121 8.90 -14.13 6.47
C ARG A 121 8.20 -15.18 5.60
N GLN A 122 7.71 -16.25 6.22
CA GLN A 122 7.12 -17.37 5.47
C GLN A 122 5.81 -16.98 4.79
N ALA A 123 5.01 -16.13 5.43
CA ALA A 123 3.76 -15.62 4.87
C ALA A 123 4.04 -14.61 3.74
N LEU A 124 5.02 -13.72 3.92
CA LEU A 124 5.47 -12.79 2.89
C LEU A 124 5.96 -13.52 1.63
N LEU A 125 6.82 -14.53 1.79
CA LEU A 125 7.34 -15.29 0.65
C LEU A 125 6.21 -15.96 -0.14
N LYS A 126 5.25 -16.60 0.55
CA LYS A 126 4.09 -17.22 -0.09
C LYS A 126 3.26 -16.20 -0.88
N GLY A 127 3.03 -15.01 -0.29
CA GLY A 127 2.29 -13.94 -0.95
C GLY A 127 3.02 -13.35 -2.16
N LEU A 128 4.32 -13.12 -2.07
CA LEU A 128 5.15 -12.63 -3.17
C LEU A 128 5.17 -13.62 -4.34
N VAL A 129 5.33 -14.91 -4.05
CA VAL A 129 5.25 -15.96 -5.09
C VAL A 129 3.89 -15.94 -5.76
N ALA A 130 2.80 -15.80 -5.01
CA ALA A 130 1.45 -15.70 -5.59
C ALA A 130 1.27 -14.49 -6.51
N LEU A 131 1.89 -13.35 -6.20
CA LEU A 131 1.88 -12.16 -7.06
C LEU A 131 2.69 -12.35 -8.35
N LEU A 132 3.75 -13.16 -8.33
CA LEU A 132 4.57 -13.47 -9.50
C LEU A 132 3.95 -14.54 -10.40
N ILE A 133 3.03 -15.36 -9.88
CA ILE A 133 2.31 -16.34 -10.69
C ILE A 133 1.34 -15.57 -11.60
N PRO A 134 1.48 -15.66 -12.93
CA PRO A 134 0.58 -14.96 -13.84
C PRO A 134 -0.86 -15.46 -13.62
N SER A 135 -1.75 -14.53 -13.28
CA SER A 135 -3.18 -14.83 -13.21
C SER A 135 -3.67 -15.23 -14.59
N VAL A 136 -4.13 -16.47 -14.75
CA VAL A 136 -4.72 -17.00 -16.01
C VAL A 136 -5.85 -16.09 -16.52
N LYS A 137 -6.51 -15.33 -15.63
CA LYS A 137 -7.56 -14.35 -15.96
C LYS A 137 -7.04 -13.02 -16.51
N GLU A 138 -5.81 -12.64 -16.23
CA GLU A 138 -5.19 -11.42 -16.75
C GLU A 138 -4.45 -11.68 -18.07
N THR A 139 -3.81 -12.84 -18.20
CA THR A 139 -3.17 -13.27 -19.45
C THR A 139 -4.18 -13.47 -20.58
N SER A 140 -5.36 -14.01 -20.28
CA SER A 140 -6.46 -14.15 -21.25
C SER A 140 -7.05 -12.81 -21.70
N LYS A 141 -7.12 -11.80 -20.82
CA LYS A 141 -7.55 -10.43 -21.19
C LYS A 141 -6.53 -9.72 -22.08
N LEU A 142 -5.23 -9.92 -21.83
CA LEU A 142 -4.16 -9.39 -22.68
C LEU A 142 -4.16 -10.05 -24.06
N GLN A 143 -4.34 -11.38 -24.14
CA GLN A 143 -4.47 -12.10 -25.40
C GLN A 143 -5.69 -11.65 -26.22
N ALA A 144 -6.84 -11.45 -25.58
CA ALA A 144 -8.04 -10.95 -26.25
C ALA A 144 -7.84 -9.54 -26.84
N LYS A 145 -7.14 -8.65 -26.13
CA LYS A 145 -6.80 -7.29 -26.62
C LYS A 145 -5.87 -7.30 -27.82
N ILE A 146 -4.89 -8.21 -27.85
CA ILE A 146 -3.94 -8.34 -28.98
C ILE A 146 -4.66 -8.89 -30.22
N LEU A 147 -5.55 -9.86 -30.06
CA LEU A 147 -6.35 -10.42 -31.15
C LEU A 147 -7.38 -9.42 -31.70
N SER A 148 -7.95 -8.55 -30.87
CA SER A 148 -8.87 -7.49 -31.33
C SER A 148 -8.19 -6.29 -31.99
N ALA A 149 -6.88 -6.14 -31.83
CA ALA A 149 -6.10 -5.03 -32.41
C ALA A 149 -5.61 -5.33 -33.84
N HIS A 150 -5.89 -6.52 -34.38
CA HIS A 150 -5.61 -6.82 -35.78
C HIS A 150 -6.71 -6.19 -36.65
N PRO A 151 -6.40 -5.23 -37.55
CA PRO A 151 -7.41 -4.68 -38.43
C PRO A 151 -7.91 -5.80 -39.34
N GLN A 152 -9.22 -5.97 -39.41
CA GLN A 152 -9.84 -6.85 -40.40
C GLN A 152 -9.51 -6.30 -41.80
N PRO A 153 -9.10 -7.14 -42.76
CA PRO A 153 -8.69 -6.70 -44.10
C PRO A 153 -9.83 -6.10 -44.96
N ALA A 154 -11.02 -5.88 -44.40
CA ALA A 154 -12.15 -5.27 -45.09
C ALA A 154 -12.07 -3.74 -45.21
N ASP A 155 -11.30 -3.06 -44.34
CA ASP A 155 -11.24 -1.59 -44.31
C ASP A 155 -10.26 -0.98 -45.32
N VAL A 156 -9.46 -1.79 -46.01
CA VAL A 156 -8.45 -1.32 -46.97
C VAL A 156 -9.04 -1.04 -48.37
N PHE A 157 -10.22 -1.60 -48.71
CA PHE A 157 -10.78 -1.50 -50.07
C PHE A 157 -11.78 -0.35 -50.30
N ALA A 158 -12.12 0.44 -49.28
CA ALA A 158 -13.11 1.52 -49.41
C ALA A 158 -12.55 2.89 -49.85
N ALA A 159 -11.22 3.09 -49.87
CA ALA A 159 -10.60 4.40 -50.09
C ALA A 159 -10.15 4.69 -51.53
N GLY A 160 -10.78 4.08 -52.54
CA GLY A 160 -10.32 4.16 -53.93
C GLY A 160 -11.43 4.12 -54.98
N ARG A 161 -12.43 5.00 -54.89
CA ARG A 161 -13.28 5.34 -56.06
C ARG A 161 -14.06 6.64 -55.82
N GLY A 162 -13.45 7.77 -56.19
CA GLY A 162 -14.12 9.05 -56.40
C GLY A 162 -13.43 9.75 -57.56
N ARG A 163 -14.11 9.77 -58.71
CA ARG A 163 -13.74 10.58 -59.88
C ARG A 163 -14.05 12.05 -59.62
#